data_AF-A0A7W2JNH6-F1
#
_entry.id   AF-A0A7W2JNH6-F1
#
_cell.length_a   1.000
_cell.length_b   1.000
_cell.length_c   1.000
_cell.angle_alpha   90.00
_cell.angle_beta   90.00
_cell.angle_gamma   90.00
#
_symmetry.space_group_name_H-M   'P 1'
#
loop_
_entity.id
_entity.type
_entity.pdbx_description
1 polymer ?
#
loop_
_entity_poly.entity_id
_entity_poly.type
_entity_poly.pdbx_seq_one_letter_code
_entity_poly.pdbx_strand_id
1 'polypeptide(L)'
;MNQLNDRRPTLPSALIQAMLTMPLLLSSVAADAADTTRSNLADPTPLLSLYQTVDNNTEPACGFELPEAGSGTTVKLLPKKECPSEAREPHSIRIRNVPIKSTFLLTDNERCEKLDSSWVELDTSRANASLEKMGIDKIWTYAGRPEKPGYLTNSGLDNNVPSRGFRVIGKGDPIKQGDLTCIVVTIAPRSI
;
A
#
# COMPACT_ATOMS: atom_id res chain seq x y z
N MET A 1 46.61 81.57 4.44
CA MET A 1 47.72 80.71 3.95
C MET A 1 47.40 79.28 4.32
N ASN A 2 47.38 78.36 3.33
CA ASN A 2 47.45 76.89 3.43
C ASN A 2 46.38 76.16 4.30
N GLN A 3 46.00 74.87 4.15
CA GLN A 3 45.99 73.79 3.13
C GLN A 3 45.07 72.69 3.75
N LEU A 4 44.47 71.68 3.08
CA LEU A 4 44.44 71.17 1.70
C LEU A 4 43.09 70.40 1.48
N ASN A 5 42.89 69.80 0.30
CA ASN A 5 41.91 68.72 0.07
C ASN A 5 42.52 67.34 0.37
N ASP A 6 41.71 66.33 0.72
CA ASP A 6 41.48 65.11 -0.10
C ASP A 6 40.53 64.13 0.64
N ARG A 7 39.40 63.71 0.04
CA ARG A 7 39.15 62.63 -0.95
C ARG A 7 38.85 61.25 -0.34
N ARG A 8 37.87 60.62 -0.99
CA ARG A 8 37.19 59.35 -0.71
C ARG A 8 38.13 58.17 -0.36
N PRO A 9 37.71 57.23 0.51
CA PRO A 9 38.19 55.85 0.46
C PRO A 9 37.46 55.05 -0.64
N THR A 10 38.23 54.29 -1.40
CA THR A 10 37.74 53.28 -2.36
C THR A 10 37.75 51.88 -1.72
N LEU A 11 36.73 51.07 -2.05
CA LEU A 11 36.70 49.60 -1.83
C LEU A 11 37.90 48.91 -2.51
N PRO A 12 38.37 47.73 -2.02
CA PRO A 12 37.82 46.47 -2.54
C PRO A 12 37.77 45.24 -1.59
N SER A 13 36.74 44.41 -1.83
CA SER A 13 36.75 42.93 -1.91
C SER A 13 37.07 41.99 -0.73
N ALA A 14 36.46 40.80 -0.86
CA ALA A 14 36.62 39.52 -0.14
C ALA A 14 35.96 39.43 1.26
N LEU A 15 34.88 38.66 1.44
CA LEU A 15 34.83 37.18 1.53
C LEU A 15 35.78 36.62 2.59
N ILE A 16 35.23 36.23 3.74
CA ILE A 16 35.51 34.99 4.48
C ILE A 16 34.37 34.75 5.49
N GLN A 17 34.02 33.48 5.71
CA GLN A 17 32.92 33.04 6.56
C GLN A 17 33.25 33.13 8.05
N ALA A 18 32.24 33.29 8.89
CA ALA A 18 32.15 32.62 10.19
C ALA A 18 30.68 32.53 10.64
N MET A 19 30.09 31.33 10.62
CA MET A 19 28.85 31.07 11.37
C MET A 19 29.23 30.76 12.81
N LEU A 20 28.61 31.41 13.79
CA LEU A 20 28.63 30.96 15.18
C LEU A 20 27.23 31.02 15.79
N THR A 21 26.63 29.83 15.86
CA THR A 21 25.84 29.32 17.00
C THR A 21 24.76 30.23 17.61
N MET A 22 23.50 29.93 17.31
CA MET A 22 22.42 30.02 18.30
C MET A 22 21.72 28.66 18.45
N PRO A 23 21.53 28.16 19.68
CA PRO A 23 20.80 26.92 19.92
C PRO A 23 19.30 27.20 19.99
N LEU A 24 18.55 26.85 18.94
CA LEU A 24 17.10 26.77 19.01
C LEU A 24 16.67 25.32 19.23
N LEU A 25 16.29 25.03 20.48
CA LEU A 25 15.57 23.82 20.86
C LEU A 25 14.24 23.77 20.10
N LEU A 26 14.19 22.94 19.06
CA LEU A 26 12.95 22.51 18.43
C LEU A 26 12.92 20.98 18.46
N SER A 27 11.88 20.45 19.11
CA SER A 27 11.61 19.03 19.26
C SER A 27 11.47 18.36 17.89
N SER A 28 12.53 17.68 17.45
CA SER A 28 12.47 16.81 16.27
C SER A 28 11.68 15.55 16.60
N VAL A 29 10.51 15.42 15.97
CA VAL A 29 9.83 14.13 15.78
C VAL A 29 10.85 13.15 15.21
N ALA A 30 10.88 11.91 15.72
CA ALA A 30 11.83 10.90 15.28
C ALA A 30 11.68 10.65 13.76
N ALA A 31 12.64 11.13 12.99
CA ALA A 31 12.88 10.63 11.65
C ALA A 31 13.66 9.32 11.82
N ASP A 32 12.98 8.19 11.67
CA ASP A 32 13.67 6.91 11.50
C ASP A 32 14.52 6.98 10.24
N ALA A 33 15.82 7.19 10.44
CA ALA A 33 16.80 7.24 9.38
C ALA A 33 16.89 5.86 8.74
N ALA A 34 16.87 5.83 7.41
CA ALA A 34 17.04 4.60 6.65
C ALA A 34 18.41 3.97 6.97
N ASP A 35 18.42 2.88 7.74
CA ASP A 35 19.62 2.07 7.90
C ASP A 35 19.87 1.27 6.63
N THR A 36 20.75 1.78 5.78
CA THR A 36 21.30 1.04 4.62
C THR A 36 22.32 0.00 5.07
N THR A 37 21.91 -0.91 5.95
CA THR A 37 22.62 -2.18 6.13
C THR A 37 22.13 -3.16 5.07
N ARG A 38 23.08 -3.82 4.40
CA ARG A 38 22.86 -4.80 3.33
C ARG A 38 22.35 -6.13 3.91
N SER A 39 21.16 -6.10 4.47
CA SER A 39 20.48 -7.27 5.00
C SER A 39 20.35 -8.34 3.93
N ASN A 40 20.45 -9.61 4.36
CA ASN A 40 19.82 -10.70 3.63
C ASN A 40 18.32 -10.44 3.69
N LEU A 41 17.82 -9.66 2.74
CA LEU A 41 16.44 -9.19 2.72
C LEU A 41 15.56 -10.40 2.41
N ALA A 42 15.06 -11.05 3.46
CA ALA A 42 13.95 -11.97 3.33
C ALA A 42 12.85 -11.25 2.54
N ASP A 43 12.28 -11.91 1.52
CA ASP A 43 11.20 -11.34 0.75
C ASP A 43 10.11 -10.89 1.73
N PRO A 44 9.74 -9.60 1.74
CA PRO A 44 8.95 -9.04 2.84
C PRO A 44 7.60 -9.76 2.92
N THR A 45 7.22 -10.21 4.12
CA THR A 45 6.05 -11.08 4.31
C THR A 45 4.81 -10.49 3.62
N PRO A 46 4.10 -11.27 2.77
CA PRO A 46 2.92 -10.77 2.11
C PRO A 46 1.79 -10.61 3.15
N LEU A 47 1.09 -9.49 3.10
CA LEU A 47 0.12 -9.10 4.12
C LEU A 47 -1.18 -8.65 3.48
N LEU A 48 -2.31 -9.09 4.02
CA LEU A 48 -3.63 -8.57 3.72
C LEU A 48 -4.16 -7.80 4.94
N SER A 49 -4.89 -6.72 4.72
CA SER A 49 -5.51 -5.93 5.80
C SER A 49 -6.88 -5.44 5.36
N LEU A 50 -7.86 -5.57 6.23
CA LEU A 50 -9.24 -5.16 6.04
C LEU A 50 -9.61 -4.06 7.02
N TYR A 51 -10.44 -3.11 6.57
CA TYR A 51 -10.81 -1.94 7.37
C TYR A 51 -12.29 -1.56 7.17
N GLN A 52 -12.88 -0.86 8.13
CA GLN A 52 -14.31 -0.50 8.15
C GLN A 52 -14.63 0.81 7.40
N THR A 53 -13.64 1.64 7.08
CA THR A 53 -13.81 2.79 6.18
C THR A 53 -12.88 2.68 4.97
N VAL A 54 -13.01 3.62 4.03
CA VAL A 54 -12.07 3.83 2.93
C VAL A 54 -11.00 4.89 3.29
N ASP A 55 -11.28 5.76 4.27
CA ASP A 55 -10.37 6.84 4.67
C ASP A 55 -9.11 6.33 5.36
N ASN A 56 -7.99 7.06 5.29
CA ASN A 56 -6.71 6.59 5.85
C ASN A 56 -6.53 6.98 7.33
N ASN A 57 -7.62 7.02 8.10
CA ASN A 57 -7.57 7.22 9.53
C ASN A 57 -6.91 6.02 10.25
N THR A 58 -6.51 6.22 11.51
CA THR A 58 -5.94 5.21 12.40
C THR A 58 -7.00 4.23 12.93
N GLU A 59 -7.94 3.80 12.08
CA GLU A 59 -8.94 2.80 12.45
C GLU A 59 -8.30 1.40 12.63
N PRO A 60 -8.82 0.57 13.53
CA PRO A 60 -8.32 -0.79 13.73
C PRO A 60 -8.49 -1.62 12.45
N ALA A 61 -7.40 -2.20 11.97
CA ALA A 61 -7.39 -3.08 10.81
C ALA A 61 -7.40 -4.55 11.24
N CYS A 62 -8.17 -5.38 10.54
CA CYS A 62 -8.02 -6.83 10.63
C CYS A 62 -6.90 -7.28 9.68
N GLY A 63 -5.74 -7.62 10.23
CA GLY A 63 -4.55 -8.01 9.48
C GLY A 63 -4.38 -9.53 9.39
N PHE A 64 -3.97 -10.00 8.22
CA PHE A 64 -3.64 -11.41 7.95
C PHE A 64 -2.25 -11.49 7.33
N GLU A 65 -1.37 -12.26 7.96
CA GLU A 65 -0.15 -12.75 7.29
C GLU A 65 -0.56 -13.80 6.25
N LEU A 66 -0.08 -13.63 5.02
CA LEU A 66 -0.34 -14.57 3.92
C LEU A 66 0.81 -15.58 3.83
N PRO A 67 0.61 -16.74 3.17
CA PRO A 67 1.67 -17.73 2.99
C PRO A 67 2.95 -17.16 2.38
N GLU A 68 4.09 -17.74 2.75
CA GLU A 68 5.41 -17.28 2.30
C GLU A 68 5.55 -17.26 0.77
N ALA A 69 6.42 -16.36 0.28
CA ALA A 69 6.71 -16.22 -1.13
C ALA A 69 7.26 -17.52 -1.75
N GLY A 70 6.54 -18.04 -2.75
CA GLY A 70 6.91 -19.27 -3.42
C GLY A 70 6.34 -20.56 -2.80
N SER A 71 5.51 -20.46 -1.76
CA SER A 71 4.91 -21.61 -1.06
C SER A 71 3.91 -22.43 -1.91
N GLY A 72 3.37 -21.89 -3.00
CA GLY A 72 2.32 -22.54 -3.78
C GLY A 72 1.01 -22.77 -3.01
N THR A 73 0.86 -22.16 -1.83
CA THR A 73 -0.19 -22.49 -0.86
C THR A 73 -1.43 -21.63 -1.08
N THR A 74 -2.60 -22.27 -0.93
CA THR A 74 -3.91 -21.61 -0.90
C THR A 74 -4.43 -21.54 0.53
N VAL A 75 -4.85 -20.35 0.96
CA VAL A 75 -5.55 -20.11 2.23
C VAL A 75 -6.94 -19.52 1.99
N LYS A 76 -7.86 -19.76 2.93
CA LYS A 76 -9.18 -19.13 3.01
C LYS A 76 -9.21 -18.25 4.26
N LEU A 77 -9.62 -17.00 4.12
CA LEU A 77 -9.78 -16.02 5.20
C LEU A 77 -11.26 -15.64 5.29
N LEU A 78 -11.84 -15.68 6.49
CA LEU A 78 -13.25 -15.48 6.77
C LEU A 78 -13.41 -14.30 7.76
N PRO A 79 -13.56 -13.04 7.27
CA PRO A 79 -13.52 -11.85 8.12
C PRO A 79 -14.51 -11.90 9.29
N LYS A 80 -15.73 -12.40 9.07
CA LYS A 80 -16.77 -12.54 10.11
C LYS A 80 -16.39 -13.48 11.27
N LYS A 81 -15.41 -14.38 11.07
CA LYS A 81 -14.93 -15.37 12.05
C LYS A 81 -13.58 -14.98 12.67
N GLU A 82 -12.69 -14.42 11.86
CA GLU A 82 -11.30 -14.14 12.25
C GLU A 82 -11.06 -12.69 12.71
N CYS A 83 -11.91 -11.73 12.29
CA CYS A 83 -11.75 -10.32 12.65
C CYS A 83 -12.49 -9.96 13.96
N PRO A 84 -11.97 -8.94 14.69
CA PRO A 84 -12.72 -8.30 15.76
C PRO A 84 -13.98 -7.61 15.20
N SER A 85 -14.98 -7.38 16.06
CA SER A 85 -16.33 -6.89 15.72
C SER A 85 -16.34 -5.76 14.69
N GLU A 86 -15.53 -4.74 14.94
CA GLU A 86 -15.34 -3.50 14.20
C GLU A 86 -14.71 -3.69 12.80
N ALA A 87 -14.22 -4.89 12.47
CA ALA A 87 -13.64 -5.20 11.16
C ALA A 87 -14.26 -6.44 10.48
N ARG A 88 -15.40 -6.94 10.99
CA ARG A 88 -16.15 -8.08 10.40
C ARG A 88 -16.94 -7.72 9.15
N GLU A 89 -17.25 -6.44 8.98
CA GLU A 89 -17.96 -5.87 7.83
C GLU A 89 -17.00 -4.91 7.10
N PRO A 90 -16.00 -5.45 6.40
CA PRO A 90 -14.93 -4.64 5.84
C PRO A 90 -15.42 -3.85 4.63
N HIS A 91 -15.04 -2.58 4.57
CA HIS A 91 -15.36 -1.69 3.45
C HIS A 91 -14.19 -1.46 2.48
N SER A 92 -12.97 -1.66 2.96
CA SER A 92 -11.77 -1.52 2.15
C SER A 92 -10.75 -2.62 2.44
N ILE A 93 -9.86 -2.80 1.48
CA ILE A 93 -8.79 -3.79 1.51
C ILE A 93 -7.46 -3.13 1.15
N ARG A 94 -6.40 -3.55 1.83
CA ARG A 94 -5.00 -3.29 1.48
C ARG A 94 -4.26 -4.61 1.41
N ILE A 95 -3.42 -4.80 0.39
CA ILE A 95 -2.63 -6.03 0.23
C ILE A 95 -1.21 -5.61 -0.15
N ARG A 96 -0.18 -6.13 0.54
CA ARG A 96 1.21 -5.70 0.36
C ARG A 96 2.15 -6.87 0.11
N ASN A 97 3.27 -6.58 -0.54
CA ASN A 97 4.42 -7.47 -0.76
C ASN A 97 4.09 -8.80 -1.46
N VAL A 98 3.10 -8.83 -2.34
CA VAL A 98 2.63 -10.10 -2.91
C VAL A 98 3.53 -10.55 -4.08
N PRO A 99 3.93 -11.84 -4.15
CA PRO A 99 4.67 -12.39 -5.27
C PRO A 99 3.88 -12.35 -6.58
N ILE A 100 4.59 -12.28 -7.71
CA ILE A 100 4.00 -12.36 -9.07
C ILE A 100 3.23 -13.68 -9.27
N LYS A 101 2.17 -13.68 -10.10
CA LYS A 101 1.28 -14.82 -10.41
C LYS A 101 0.46 -15.36 -9.22
N SER A 102 0.43 -14.66 -8.09
CA SER A 102 -0.47 -14.98 -6.98
C SER A 102 -1.88 -14.51 -7.33
N THR A 103 -2.91 -15.22 -6.86
CA THR A 103 -4.32 -14.92 -7.16
C THR A 103 -5.15 -14.73 -5.90
N PHE A 104 -6.22 -13.94 -6.03
CA PHE A 104 -7.17 -13.63 -4.97
C PHE A 104 -8.59 -13.79 -5.51
N LEU A 105 -9.46 -14.46 -4.76
CA LEU A 105 -10.91 -14.45 -4.97
C LEU A 105 -11.55 -13.79 -3.75
N LEU A 106 -12.22 -12.66 -3.95
CA LEU A 106 -13.04 -11.98 -2.95
C LEU A 106 -14.50 -12.35 -3.22
N THR A 107 -15.27 -12.73 -2.18
CA THR A 107 -16.69 -13.10 -2.33
C THR A 107 -17.52 -12.86 -1.06
N ASP A 108 -18.82 -12.66 -1.21
CA ASP A 108 -19.82 -12.61 -0.13
C ASP A 108 -20.27 -14.00 0.37
N ASN A 109 -19.79 -15.09 -0.24
CA ASN A 109 -20.15 -16.47 0.12
C ASN A 109 -19.19 -17.09 1.17
N GLU A 110 -19.72 -17.52 2.33
CA GLU A 110 -18.96 -18.22 3.40
C GLU A 110 -18.23 -19.50 2.96
N ARG A 111 -18.66 -20.15 1.87
CA ARG A 111 -17.99 -21.34 1.32
C ARG A 111 -16.75 -20.99 0.49
N CYS A 112 -16.60 -19.71 0.15
CA CYS A 112 -15.57 -19.18 -0.74
C CYS A 112 -15.72 -19.68 -2.19
N GLU A 113 -16.96 -19.71 -2.68
CA GLU A 113 -17.36 -20.23 -3.98
C GLU A 113 -17.98 -19.10 -4.81
N LYS A 114 -17.78 -19.12 -6.14
CA LYS A 114 -18.35 -18.13 -7.08
C LYS A 114 -19.83 -18.35 -7.39
N LEU A 115 -20.32 -19.57 -7.18
CA LEU A 115 -21.70 -19.95 -7.52
C LEU A 115 -22.66 -19.19 -6.61
N ASP A 116 -23.71 -18.61 -7.20
CA ASP A 116 -24.77 -17.85 -6.53
C ASP A 116 -24.23 -16.78 -5.54
N SER A 117 -23.16 -16.07 -5.94
CA SER A 117 -22.43 -15.12 -5.09
C SER A 117 -21.98 -13.87 -5.84
N SER A 118 -21.77 -12.79 -5.10
CA SER A 118 -21.00 -11.63 -5.57
C SER A 118 -19.51 -11.95 -5.46
N TRP A 119 -18.72 -11.70 -6.50
CA TRP A 119 -17.29 -12.05 -6.47
C TRP A 119 -16.41 -11.25 -7.44
N VAL A 120 -15.15 -11.03 -7.05
CA VAL A 120 -14.11 -10.49 -7.93
C VAL A 120 -12.80 -11.26 -7.78
N GLU A 121 -12.15 -11.55 -8.90
CA GLU A 121 -10.84 -12.18 -8.96
C GLU A 121 -9.75 -11.21 -9.37
N LEU A 122 -8.65 -11.26 -8.61
CA LEU A 122 -7.44 -10.49 -8.86
C LEU A 122 -6.26 -11.41 -9.10
N ASP A 123 -5.29 -10.93 -9.88
CA ASP A 123 -3.95 -11.52 -9.96
C ASP A 123 -2.84 -10.48 -9.79
N THR A 124 -1.61 -10.96 -9.66
CA THR A 124 -0.41 -10.13 -9.56
C THR A 124 0.49 -10.25 -10.79
N SER A 125 0.83 -9.10 -11.39
CA SER A 125 1.59 -9.00 -12.65
C SER A 125 3.07 -8.64 -12.48
N ARG A 126 3.55 -8.47 -11.25
CA ARG A 126 4.95 -8.19 -10.90
C ARG A 126 5.26 -8.69 -9.49
N ALA A 127 6.55 -8.88 -9.18
CA ALA A 127 6.99 -9.13 -7.81
C ALA A 127 6.74 -7.90 -6.92
N ASN A 128 6.53 -8.14 -5.63
CA ASN A 128 6.19 -7.14 -4.61
C ASN A 128 5.03 -6.24 -5.08
N ALA A 129 3.95 -6.89 -5.54
CA ALA A 129 2.71 -6.21 -5.87
C ALA A 129 2.06 -5.65 -4.60
N SER A 130 1.49 -4.45 -4.71
CA SER A 130 0.77 -3.78 -3.63
C SER A 130 -0.55 -3.21 -4.14
N LEU A 131 -1.63 -3.53 -3.44
CA LEU A 131 -2.93 -2.87 -3.51
C LEU A 131 -3.01 -1.96 -2.28
N GLU A 132 -2.73 -0.68 -2.47
CA GLU A 132 -2.93 0.32 -1.42
C GLU A 132 -4.42 0.52 -1.14
N LYS A 133 -4.75 0.92 0.10
CA LYS A 133 -6.11 0.91 0.67
C LYS A 133 -7.14 1.38 -0.35
N MET A 134 -8.05 0.49 -0.73
CA MET A 134 -9.08 0.73 -1.75
C MET A 134 -10.43 0.18 -1.25
N GLY A 135 -11.51 0.96 -1.43
CA GLY A 135 -12.86 0.49 -1.21
C GLY A 135 -13.19 -0.72 -2.08
N ILE A 136 -13.81 -1.75 -1.51
CA ILE A 136 -14.12 -3.01 -2.23
C ILE A 136 -15.04 -2.73 -3.43
N ASP A 137 -15.98 -1.78 -3.30
CA ASP A 137 -16.81 -1.27 -4.40
C ASP A 137 -16.00 -0.64 -5.55
N LYS A 138 -14.84 -0.02 -5.26
CA LYS A 138 -14.02 0.65 -6.29
C LYS A 138 -13.27 -0.33 -7.18
N ILE A 139 -12.95 -1.53 -6.70
CA ILE A 139 -12.34 -2.61 -7.49
C ILE A 139 -13.20 -2.90 -8.73
N TRP A 140 -14.52 -2.79 -8.59
CA TRP A 140 -15.49 -3.04 -9.66
C TRP A 140 -15.49 -2.03 -10.80
N THR A 141 -14.98 -0.81 -10.57
CA THR A 141 -14.89 0.22 -11.64
C THR A 141 -13.82 -0.13 -12.68
N TYR A 142 -12.89 -1.01 -12.34
CA TYR A 142 -11.88 -1.52 -13.26
C TYR A 142 -12.46 -2.65 -14.13
N ALA A 143 -12.34 -2.51 -15.45
CA ALA A 143 -12.75 -3.51 -16.42
C ALA A 143 -11.62 -4.53 -16.62
N GLY A 144 -11.87 -5.81 -16.31
CA GLY A 144 -10.90 -6.88 -16.43
C GLY A 144 -11.55 -8.23 -16.71
N ARG A 145 -10.91 -9.02 -17.56
CA ARG A 145 -11.22 -10.42 -17.90
C ARG A 145 -9.91 -11.18 -18.17
N PRO A 146 -9.87 -12.52 -18.23
CA PRO A 146 -8.61 -13.26 -18.26
C PRO A 146 -7.72 -12.91 -19.45
N GLU A 147 -8.31 -12.65 -20.62
CA GLU A 147 -7.61 -12.31 -21.86
C GLU A 147 -7.23 -10.81 -21.95
N LYS A 148 -7.85 -9.98 -21.12
CA LYS A 148 -7.56 -8.54 -21.02
C LYS A 148 -7.75 -8.04 -19.58
N PRO A 149 -6.76 -8.26 -18.70
CA PRO A 149 -6.86 -7.87 -17.28
C PRO A 149 -6.90 -6.35 -17.10
N GLY A 150 -7.61 -5.89 -16.06
CA GLY A 150 -7.74 -4.47 -15.72
C GLY A 150 -6.82 -4.08 -14.58
N TYR A 151 -5.82 -3.23 -14.81
CA TYR A 151 -4.85 -2.84 -13.77
C TYR A 151 -5.49 -2.01 -12.65
N LEU A 152 -5.39 -2.49 -11.41
CA LEU A 152 -5.76 -1.74 -10.21
C LEU A 152 -4.65 -0.74 -9.89
N THR A 153 -4.78 0.47 -10.43
CA THR A 153 -3.77 1.53 -10.28
C THR A 153 -3.89 2.29 -8.96
N ASN A 154 -5.11 2.41 -8.40
CA ASN A 154 -5.44 3.29 -7.27
C ASN A 154 -4.71 4.64 -7.35
N SER A 155 -5.31 5.64 -8.00
CA SER A 155 -4.66 6.93 -8.28
C SER A 155 -4.31 7.79 -7.05
N GLY A 156 -4.31 7.22 -5.85
CA GLY A 156 -3.80 7.84 -4.62
C GLY A 156 -4.73 8.88 -4.02
N LEU A 157 -6.01 8.90 -4.39
CA LEU A 157 -6.98 9.92 -3.96
C LEU A 157 -7.09 10.03 -2.42
N ASP A 158 -6.84 8.94 -1.70
CA ASP A 158 -6.97 8.88 -0.24
C ASP A 158 -5.63 8.92 0.53
N ASN A 159 -4.49 8.60 -0.12
CA ASN A 159 -3.17 8.45 0.56
C ASN A 159 -1.91 8.68 -0.31
N ASN A 160 -2.02 9.15 -1.54
CA ASN A 160 -0.91 9.42 -2.48
C ASN A 160 0.04 8.24 -2.81
N VAL A 161 -0.18 7.03 -2.29
CA VAL A 161 0.60 5.83 -2.66
C VAL A 161 -0.17 5.05 -3.72
N PRO A 162 0.36 4.88 -4.95
CA PRO A 162 -0.35 4.18 -6.01
C PRO A 162 -0.30 2.66 -5.80
N SER A 163 -1.39 1.98 -6.14
CA SER A 163 -1.40 0.53 -6.28
C SER A 163 -0.61 0.10 -7.51
N ARG A 164 0.16 -0.98 -7.38
CA ARG A 164 1.11 -1.43 -8.41
C ARG A 164 1.11 -2.93 -8.51
N GLY A 165 0.76 -3.44 -9.68
CA GLY A 165 0.92 -4.86 -10.02
C GLY A 165 -0.28 -5.73 -9.73
N PHE A 166 -1.37 -5.21 -9.19
CA PHE A 166 -2.64 -5.94 -9.12
C PHE A 166 -3.48 -5.71 -10.38
N ARG A 167 -4.22 -6.74 -10.80
CA ARG A 167 -5.14 -6.66 -11.94
C ARG A 167 -6.43 -7.42 -11.63
N VAL A 168 -7.57 -6.89 -12.06
CA VAL A 168 -8.83 -7.64 -12.14
C VAL A 168 -8.74 -8.60 -13.31
N ILE A 169 -8.93 -9.90 -13.06
CA ILE A 169 -8.96 -10.96 -14.08
C ILE A 169 -10.34 -11.56 -14.31
N GLY A 170 -11.30 -11.34 -13.41
CA GLY A 170 -12.69 -11.79 -13.57
C GLY A 170 -13.58 -11.19 -12.49
N LYS A 171 -14.89 -11.12 -12.73
CA LYS A 171 -15.88 -10.63 -11.75
C LYS A 171 -17.30 -11.09 -12.08
N GLY A 172 -18.11 -11.34 -11.05
CA GLY A 172 -19.55 -11.69 -11.11
C GLY A 172 -20.45 -10.47 -10.88
N ASP A 173 -21.33 -10.55 -9.87
CA ASP A 173 -22.08 -9.39 -9.36
C ASP A 173 -21.32 -8.59 -8.29
N PRO A 174 -21.55 -7.27 -8.14
CA PRO A 174 -20.82 -6.43 -7.20
C PRO A 174 -21.02 -6.80 -5.73
N ILE A 175 -19.91 -7.11 -5.04
CA ILE A 175 -19.88 -7.27 -3.58
C ILE A 175 -20.25 -5.93 -2.95
N LYS A 176 -21.33 -5.90 -2.15
CA LYS A 176 -21.72 -4.69 -1.43
C LYS A 176 -20.73 -4.38 -0.30
N GLN A 177 -20.67 -3.10 0.06
CA GLN A 177 -19.89 -2.66 1.20
C GLN A 177 -20.38 -3.37 2.49
N GLY A 178 -19.45 -4.03 3.19
CA GLY A 178 -19.72 -4.80 4.42
C GLY A 178 -20.01 -6.29 4.19
N ASP A 179 -20.43 -6.68 2.98
CA ASP A 179 -20.88 -8.05 2.69
C ASP A 179 -19.72 -9.03 2.35
N LEU A 180 -18.48 -8.54 2.18
CA LEU A 180 -17.32 -9.41 1.92
C LEU A 180 -17.12 -10.42 3.06
N THR A 181 -17.24 -11.71 2.73
CA THR A 181 -17.39 -12.78 3.72
C THR A 181 -16.35 -13.90 3.57
N CYS A 182 -15.75 -14.07 2.39
CA CYS A 182 -14.53 -14.86 2.24
C CYS A 182 -13.53 -14.24 1.26
N ILE A 183 -12.25 -14.46 1.54
CA ILE A 183 -11.12 -14.20 0.66
C ILE A 183 -10.33 -15.50 0.49
N VAL A 184 -10.20 -16.00 -0.73
CA VAL A 184 -9.24 -17.08 -1.06
C VAL A 184 -7.98 -16.43 -1.60
N VAL A 185 -6.82 -16.81 -1.06
CA VAL A 185 -5.52 -16.33 -1.53
C VAL A 185 -4.67 -17.52 -1.92
N THR A 186 -4.17 -17.55 -3.16
CA THR A 186 -3.20 -18.54 -3.63
C THR A 186 -1.89 -17.84 -3.95
N ILE A 187 -0.86 -18.14 -3.16
CA ILE A 187 0.48 -17.61 -3.40
C ILE A 187 1.17 -18.46 -4.47
N ALA A 188 1.77 -17.83 -5.47
CA ALA A 188 2.46 -18.55 -6.53
C ALA A 188 3.57 -19.45 -5.98
N PRO A 189 3.76 -20.67 -6.54
CA PRO A 189 4.94 -21.49 -6.24
C PRO A 189 6.22 -20.81 -6.75
N ARG A 190 7.38 -21.16 -6.19
CA ARG A 190 8.66 -20.78 -6.81
C ARG A 190 8.69 -21.32 -8.23
N SER A 191 9.09 -20.47 -9.18
CA SER A 191 9.37 -20.94 -10.54
C SER A 191 10.61 -21.81 -10.49
N ILE A 192 10.47 -23.04 -11.00
CA ILE A 192 11.56 -24.00 -11.21
C ILE A 192 12.20 -23.70 -12.57
#